data_AF-A0AAW2JJQ6-F1
#
_entry.id   AF-A0AAW2JJQ6-F1
#
_cell.length_a   1.000
_cell.length_b   1.000
_cell.length_c   1.000
_cell.angle_alpha   90.00
_cell.angle_beta   90.00
_cell.angle_gamma   90.00
#
_symmetry.space_group_name_H-M   'P 1'
#
loop_
_entity.id
_entity.type
_entity.pdbx_description
1 polymer ?
#
loop_
_entity_poly.entity_id
_entity_poly.type
_entity_poly.pdbx_seq_one_letter_code
_entity_poly.pdbx_strand_id
1 'polypeptide(L)'
;MKSLMDKIVSPPQNAFVPGRRISNNILLGQELFHGYNRQHLPPRCALKVDLRKAYDTLDWDFIEAMLHLFGFPDQFIHWIMECISTTAFSVALNGELHGFFLGARGVRQGDPMSPYLFVLAMEVLHLMLVQRIEQTPSF
;
A
#
# COMPACT_ATOMS: atom_id res chain seq x y z
N MET A 1 -13.46 -4.13 -6.86
CA MET A 1 -12.28 -3.41 -6.31
C MET A 1 -11.76 -2.33 -7.26
N LYS A 2 -11.32 -2.67 -8.49
CA LYS A 2 -10.75 -1.70 -9.46
C LYS A 2 -11.56 -0.40 -9.65
N SER A 3 -12.87 -0.49 -9.85
CA SER A 3 -13.77 0.67 -10.04
C SER A 3 -13.99 1.51 -8.78
N LEU A 4 -13.66 0.98 -7.61
CA LEU A 4 -13.80 1.67 -6.33
C LEU A 4 -12.53 2.43 -5.96
N MET A 5 -11.36 1.99 -6.44
CA MET A 5 -10.06 2.54 -6.06
C MET A 5 -9.99 4.06 -6.17
N ASP A 6 -10.49 4.64 -7.25
CA ASP A 6 -10.43 6.09 -7.44
C ASP A 6 -11.30 6.88 -6.44
N LYS A 7 -12.33 6.23 -5.86
CA LYS A 7 -13.24 6.85 -4.90
C LYS A 7 -12.74 6.77 -3.45
N ILE A 8 -11.96 5.73 -3.12
CA ILE A 8 -11.54 5.43 -1.74
C ILE A 8 -10.06 5.69 -1.49
N VAL A 9 -9.27 5.95 -2.53
CA VAL A 9 -7.83 6.23 -2.42
C VAL A 9 -7.57 7.71 -2.68
N SER A 10 -6.87 8.35 -1.77
CA SER A 10 -6.58 9.79 -1.80
C SER A 10 -5.70 10.18 -3.00
N PRO A 11 -5.78 11.43 -3.48
CA PRO A 11 -5.07 11.89 -4.67
C PRO A 11 -3.54 11.66 -4.71
N PRO A 12 -2.77 11.73 -3.60
CA PRO A 12 -1.32 11.54 -3.64
C PRO A 12 -0.88 10.15 -4.13
N GLN A 13 -1.74 9.14 -4.03
CA GLN A 13 -1.43 7.78 -4.47
C GLN A 13 -1.76 7.59 -5.96
N ASN A 14 -0.74 7.66 -6.81
CA ASN A 14 -0.88 7.52 -8.27
C ASN A 14 -0.58 6.12 -8.82
N ALA A 15 0.10 5.26 -8.04
CA ALA A 15 0.46 3.91 -8.49
C ALA A 15 -0.70 2.93 -8.30
N PHE A 16 -0.91 2.04 -9.29
CA PHE A 16 -1.93 0.98 -9.29
C PHE A 16 -3.40 1.43 -9.12
N VAL A 17 -3.67 2.73 -9.24
CA VAL A 17 -5.04 3.27 -9.33
C VAL A 17 -5.39 3.52 -10.79
N PRO A 18 -6.48 2.94 -11.32
CA PRO A 18 -6.88 3.14 -12.71
C PRO A 18 -7.10 4.63 -13.03
N GLY A 19 -6.60 5.07 -14.18
CA GLY A 19 -6.70 6.47 -14.62
C GLY A 19 -5.61 7.39 -14.06
N ARG A 20 -4.85 6.96 -13.05
CA ARG A 20 -3.72 7.73 -12.51
C ARG A 20 -2.41 7.34 -13.18
N ARG A 21 -1.49 8.30 -13.31
CA ARG A 21 -0.20 8.11 -14.00
C ARG A 21 0.96 8.41 -13.07
N ILE A 22 1.97 7.55 -13.08
CA ILE A 22 3.17 7.73 -12.25
C ILE A 22 3.97 8.99 -12.60
N SER A 23 3.85 9.48 -13.84
CA SER A 23 4.44 10.75 -14.27
C SER A 23 3.97 11.95 -13.43
N ASN A 24 2.76 11.89 -12.87
CA ASN A 24 2.24 12.96 -12.01
C ASN A 24 3.06 13.08 -10.72
N ASN A 25 3.50 11.94 -10.15
CA ASN A 25 4.37 11.95 -8.97
C ASN A 25 5.74 12.55 -9.26
N ILE A 26 6.27 12.32 -10.47
CA ILE A 26 7.56 12.90 -10.89
C ILE A 26 7.44 14.43 -10.95
N LEU A 27 6.39 14.94 -11.61
CA LEU A 27 6.15 16.37 -11.71
C LEU A 27 5.92 17.02 -10.33
N LEU A 28 5.08 16.41 -9.50
CA LEU A 28 4.83 16.88 -8.14
C LEU A 28 6.13 16.92 -7.32
N GLY A 29 6.97 15.89 -7.43
CA GLY A 29 8.29 15.87 -6.81
C GLY A 29 9.16 17.05 -7.27
N GLN A 30 9.26 17.28 -8.58
CA GLN A 30 10.04 18.40 -9.12
C GLN A 30 9.59 19.76 -8.57
N GLU A 31 8.27 19.98 -8.47
CA GLU A 31 7.70 21.20 -7.90
C GLU A 31 7.97 21.31 -6.39
N LEU A 32 7.79 20.24 -5.61
CA LEU A 32 8.06 20.22 -4.16
C LEU A 32 9.54 20.51 -3.84
N PHE A 33 10.45 20.00 -4.67
CA PHE A 33 11.90 20.24 -4.54
C PHE A 33 12.38 21.51 -5.26
N HIS A 34 11.49 22.26 -5.92
CA HIS A 34 11.87 23.49 -6.57
C HIS A 34 12.36 24.52 -5.54
N GLY A 35 13.58 25.02 -5.75
CA GLY A 35 14.19 26.00 -4.84
C GLY A 35 14.54 25.46 -3.46
N TYR A 36 14.55 24.14 -3.25
CA TYR A 36 14.83 23.50 -1.96
C TYR A 36 16.17 23.93 -1.34
N ASN A 37 17.17 24.24 -2.17
CA ASN A 37 18.51 24.65 -1.75
C ASN A 37 18.67 26.17 -1.50
N ARG A 38 17.60 26.96 -1.59
CA ARG A 38 17.70 28.42 -1.40
C ARG A 38 17.81 28.75 0.10
N GLN A 39 18.83 29.52 0.45
CA GLN A 39 19.17 29.84 1.85
C GLN A 39 18.19 30.81 2.53
N HIS A 40 17.34 31.50 1.77
CA HIS A 40 16.38 32.49 2.31
C HIS A 40 14.95 31.94 2.45
N LEU A 41 14.78 30.62 2.39
CA LEU A 41 13.49 29.96 2.61
C LEU A 41 13.41 29.34 4.00
N PRO A 42 12.19 29.12 4.54
CA PRO A 42 12.01 28.37 5.79
C PRO A 42 12.71 27.00 5.70
N PRO A 43 13.24 26.45 6.82
CA PRO A 43 13.82 25.11 6.85
C PRO A 43 12.85 24.07 6.30
N ARG A 44 13.34 23.17 5.47
CA ARG A 44 12.56 22.07 4.88
C ARG A 44 13.24 20.75 5.16
N CYS A 45 12.44 19.70 5.31
CA CYS A 45 12.90 18.32 5.38
C CYS A 45 12.11 17.48 4.37
N ALA A 46 12.75 16.48 3.78
CA ALA A 46 12.11 15.52 2.92
C ALA A 46 12.45 14.13 3.44
N LEU A 47 11.42 13.32 3.65
CA LEU A 47 11.56 11.95 4.13
C LEU A 47 11.26 10.99 2.98
N LYS A 48 12.22 10.10 2.70
CA LYS A 48 12.01 8.97 1.80
C LYS A 48 11.92 7.70 2.64
N VAL A 49 10.78 7.03 2.58
CA VAL A 49 10.54 5.75 3.26
C VAL A 49 10.46 4.65 2.22
N ASP A 50 11.14 3.53 2.48
CA ASP A 50 11.07 2.32 1.67
C ASP A 50 10.68 1.14 2.56
N LEU A 51 9.76 0.30 2.08
CA LEU A 51 9.22 -0.81 2.85
C LEU A 51 9.93 -2.11 2.45
N ARG A 52 10.68 -2.68 3.40
CA ARG A 52 11.34 -3.98 3.20
C ARG A 52 10.29 -5.06 2.97
N LYS A 53 10.35 -5.74 1.82
CA LYS A 53 9.45 -6.85 1.48
C LYS A 53 7.98 -6.46 1.63
N ALA A 54 7.60 -5.33 1.02
CA ALA A 54 6.30 -4.70 1.19
C ALA A 54 5.10 -5.66 1.03
N TYR A 55 5.17 -6.60 0.08
CA TYR A 55 4.10 -7.57 -0.16
C TYR A 55 4.14 -8.72 0.85
N ASP A 56 5.32 -9.21 1.23
CA ASP A 56 5.48 -10.37 2.13
C ASP A 56 5.28 -10.03 3.62
N THR A 57 5.19 -8.73 3.96
CA THR A 57 5.16 -8.26 5.35
C THR A 57 3.80 -7.74 5.79
N LEU A 58 2.83 -7.62 4.88
CA LEU A 58 1.46 -7.23 5.23
C LEU A 58 0.82 -8.25 6.14
N ASP A 59 0.33 -7.81 7.29
CA ASP A 59 -0.36 -8.63 8.25
C ASP A 59 -1.80 -8.95 7.81
N TRP A 60 -2.25 -10.18 8.00
CA TRP A 60 -3.57 -10.62 7.55
C TRP A 60 -4.71 -10.05 8.38
N ASP A 61 -4.56 -9.98 9.71
CA ASP A 61 -5.56 -9.37 10.59
C ASP A 61 -5.71 -7.88 10.27
N PHE A 62 -4.60 -7.21 9.95
CA PHE A 62 -4.63 -5.84 9.45
C PHE A 62 -5.38 -5.71 8.11
N ILE A 63 -5.18 -6.62 7.15
CA ILE A 63 -5.90 -6.61 5.87
C ILE A 63 -7.41 -6.77 6.12
N GLU A 64 -7.82 -7.71 6.97
CA GLU A 64 -9.23 -7.93 7.30
C GLU A 64 -9.86 -6.68 7.93
N ALA A 65 -9.21 -6.13 8.97
CA ALA A 65 -9.67 -4.92 9.65
C ALA A 65 -9.75 -3.71 8.69
N MET A 66 -8.77 -3.56 7.80
CA MET A 66 -8.78 -2.54 6.76
C MET A 66 -9.96 -2.71 5.79
N LEU A 67 -10.24 -3.93 5.33
CA LEU A 67 -11.37 -4.15 4.41
C LEU A 67 -12.72 -3.86 5.08
N HIS A 68 -12.87 -4.20 6.36
CA HIS A 68 -14.04 -3.78 7.15
C HIS A 68 -14.13 -2.26 7.28
N LEU A 69 -13.01 -1.58 7.55
CA LEU A 69 -12.96 -0.12 7.65
C LEU A 69 -13.44 0.57 6.36
N PHE A 70 -13.06 0.03 5.20
CA PHE A 70 -13.52 0.54 3.89
C PHE A 70 -14.95 0.10 3.52
N GLY A 71 -15.64 -0.66 4.37
CA GLY A 71 -17.03 -1.06 4.20
C GLY A 71 -17.24 -2.13 3.12
N PHE A 72 -16.25 -2.99 2.86
CA PHE A 72 -16.44 -4.12 1.95
C PHE A 72 -17.42 -5.15 2.56
N PRO A 73 -18.27 -5.82 1.76
CA PRO A 73 -19.19 -6.83 2.27
C PRO A 73 -18.44 -8.03 2.88
N ASP A 74 -18.92 -8.56 4.00
CA ASP A 74 -18.28 -9.66 4.75
C ASP A 74 -17.99 -10.88 3.86
N GLN A 75 -18.91 -11.22 2.96
CA GLN A 75 -18.71 -12.33 2.01
C GLN A 75 -17.50 -12.12 1.09
N PHE A 76 -17.27 -10.87 0.66
CA PHE A 76 -16.14 -10.52 -0.19
C PHE A 76 -14.83 -10.50 0.60
N ILE A 77 -14.88 -10.01 1.84
CA ILE A 77 -13.74 -10.05 2.78
C ILE A 77 -13.34 -11.51 3.00
N HIS A 78 -14.29 -12.39 3.32
CA HIS A 78 -14.06 -13.82 3.49
C HIS A 78 -13.36 -14.46 2.28
N TRP A 79 -13.79 -14.14 1.05
CA TRP A 79 -13.12 -14.65 -0.15
C TRP A 79 -11.68 -14.14 -0.30
N ILE A 80 -11.42 -12.87 0.02
CA ILE A 80 -10.04 -12.34 0.02
C ILE A 80 -9.20 -13.07 1.07
N MET A 81 -9.72 -13.21 2.29
CA MET A 81 -9.02 -13.87 3.38
C MET A 81 -8.70 -15.33 3.05
N GLU A 82 -9.65 -16.06 2.45
CA GLU A 82 -9.40 -17.42 1.96
C GLU A 82 -8.28 -17.45 0.92
N CYS A 83 -8.29 -16.54 -0.06
CA CYS A 83 -7.28 -16.45 -1.11
C CYS A 83 -5.87 -16.17 -0.59
N ILE A 84 -5.70 -15.36 0.46
CA ILE A 84 -4.38 -14.98 0.97
C ILE A 84 -3.89 -15.94 2.06
N SER A 85 -4.79 -16.44 2.92
CA SER A 85 -4.42 -17.21 4.12
C SER A 85 -4.17 -18.69 3.89
N THR A 86 -4.78 -19.27 2.84
CA THR A 86 -4.63 -20.70 2.53
C THR A 86 -3.47 -21.00 1.58
N THR A 87 -2.66 -19.99 1.25
CA THR A 87 -1.53 -20.16 0.35
C THR A 87 -0.44 -21.04 0.97
N ALA A 88 -0.01 -22.06 0.21
CA ALA A 88 1.12 -22.91 0.54
C ALA A 88 2.30 -22.62 -0.39
N PHE A 89 3.50 -22.64 0.17
CA PHE A 89 4.76 -22.37 -0.51
C PHE A 89 5.63 -23.62 -0.49
N SER A 90 6.44 -23.78 -1.52
CA SER A 90 7.47 -24.83 -1.65
C SER A 90 8.79 -24.17 -2.03
N VAL A 91 9.91 -24.78 -1.63
CA VAL A 91 11.24 -24.30 -2.03
C VAL A 91 11.67 -25.02 -3.30
N ALA A 92 12.07 -24.28 -4.33
CA ALA A 92 12.65 -24.86 -5.54
C ALA A 92 14.16 -25.02 -5.35
N LEU A 93 14.67 -26.25 -5.36
CA LEU A 93 16.10 -26.57 -5.32
C LEU A 93 16.46 -27.33 -6.59
N ASN A 94 17.42 -26.83 -7.37
CA ASN A 94 17.85 -27.44 -8.63
C ASN A 94 16.71 -27.73 -9.65
N GLY A 95 15.63 -26.95 -9.61
CA GLY A 95 14.48 -27.11 -10.49
C GLY A 95 13.39 -28.06 -9.97
N GLU A 96 13.62 -28.73 -8.84
CA GLU A 96 12.63 -29.57 -8.17
C GLU A 96 12.02 -28.86 -6.95
N LEU A 97 10.74 -29.12 -6.69
CA LEU A 97 10.01 -28.56 -5.55
C LEU A 97 10.18 -29.45 -4.32
N HIS A 98 10.60 -28.86 -3.21
CA HIS A 98 10.84 -29.55 -1.95
C HIS A 98 10.00 -28.95 -0.81
N GLY A 99 9.21 -29.83 -0.18
CA GLY A 99 8.43 -29.53 1.00
C GLY A 99 7.28 -28.56 0.74
N PHE A 100 6.38 -28.46 1.71
CA PHE A 100 5.33 -27.45 1.70
C PHE A 100 5.25 -26.80 3.08
N PHE A 101 5.07 -25.50 3.09
CA PHE A 101 4.79 -24.72 4.29
C PHE A 101 3.72 -23.68 4.00
N LEU A 102 2.87 -23.43 4.99
CA LEU A 102 1.82 -22.43 4.86
C LEU A 102 2.40 -21.02 4.97
N GLY A 103 1.75 -20.07 4.29
CA GLY A 103 1.94 -18.67 4.58
C GLY A 103 1.50 -18.34 6.02
N ALA A 104 2.03 -17.26 6.56
CA ALA A 104 1.57 -16.69 7.83
C ALA A 104 1.16 -15.21 7.72
N ARG A 105 1.56 -14.56 6.63
CA ARG A 105 1.29 -13.16 6.32
C ARG A 105 1.66 -12.88 4.86
N GLY A 106 1.32 -11.69 4.41
CA GLY A 106 1.68 -11.15 3.11
C GLY A 106 0.65 -11.44 2.04
N VAL A 107 0.89 -10.87 0.86
CA VAL A 107 0.08 -11.04 -0.34
C VAL A 107 0.97 -11.46 -1.50
N ARG A 108 0.44 -12.28 -2.41
CA ARG A 108 1.24 -12.92 -3.46
C ARG A 108 1.67 -11.92 -4.53
N GLN A 109 2.97 -11.81 -4.79
CA GLN A 109 3.47 -11.03 -5.92
C GLN A 109 3.06 -11.71 -7.25
N GLY A 110 2.51 -10.92 -8.18
CA GLY A 110 1.97 -11.43 -9.44
C GLY A 110 0.48 -11.78 -9.41
N ASP A 111 -0.16 -11.77 -8.24
CA ASP A 111 -1.62 -11.82 -8.13
C ASP A 111 -2.22 -10.45 -8.52
N PRO A 112 -3.22 -10.38 -9.41
CA PRO A 112 -3.90 -9.14 -9.78
C PRO A 112 -4.53 -8.36 -8.60
N MET A 113 -4.88 -9.01 -7.48
CA MET A 113 -5.48 -8.37 -6.30
C MET A 113 -4.44 -7.72 -5.38
N SER A 114 -3.26 -8.31 -5.26
CA SER A 114 -2.22 -7.88 -4.32
C SER A 114 -1.85 -6.40 -4.42
N PRO A 115 -1.69 -5.79 -5.63
CA PRO A 115 -1.42 -4.35 -5.73
C PRO A 115 -2.52 -3.49 -5.13
N TYR A 116 -3.79 -3.89 -5.24
CA TYR A 116 -4.90 -3.11 -4.70
C TYR A 116 -4.96 -3.22 -3.17
N LEU A 117 -4.72 -4.41 -2.61
CA LEU A 117 -4.63 -4.60 -1.16
C LEU A 117 -3.48 -3.77 -0.56
N PHE A 118 -2.34 -3.76 -1.24
CA PHE A 118 -1.20 -2.93 -0.83
C PHE A 118 -1.53 -1.43 -0.91
N VAL A 119 -2.20 -0.97 -1.97
CA VAL A 119 -2.62 0.43 -2.09
C VAL A 119 -3.57 0.83 -0.95
N LEU A 120 -4.53 -0.02 -0.59
CA LEU A 120 -5.42 0.27 0.54
C LEU A 120 -4.68 0.30 1.88
N ALA A 121 -3.68 -0.56 2.08
CA ALA A 121 -2.84 -0.53 3.28
C ALA A 121 -2.09 0.81 3.39
N MET A 122 -1.54 1.29 2.27
CA MET A 122 -0.88 2.59 2.21
C MET A 122 -1.87 3.77 2.37
N GLU A 123 -3.12 3.60 1.93
CA GLU A 123 -4.18 4.59 2.15
C GLU A 123 -4.49 4.73 3.64
N VAL A 124 -4.57 3.64 4.41
CA VAL A 124 -4.74 3.71 5.87
C VAL A 124 -3.61 4.51 6.51
N LEU A 125 -2.35 4.24 6.13
CA LEU A 125 -1.20 5.02 6.62
C LEU A 125 -1.34 6.52 6.27
N HIS A 126 -1.75 6.84 5.04
CA HIS A 126 -1.96 8.21 4.61
C HIS A 126 -3.04 8.91 5.46
N LEU A 127 -4.20 8.27 5.66
CA LEU A 127 -5.29 8.82 6.47
C LEU A 127 -4.86 9.05 7.92
N MET A 128 -4.10 8.13 8.51
CA MET A 128 -3.54 8.31 9.86
C MET A 128 -2.58 9.51 9.94
N LEU A 129 -1.74 9.72 8.92
CA LEU A 129 -0.83 10.87 8.87
C LEU A 129 -1.60 12.19 8.74
N VAL A 130 -2.60 12.25 7.85
CA VAL A 130 -3.45 13.45 7.68
C VAL A 130 -4.17 13.78 8.97
N GLN A 131 -4.82 12.80 9.61
CA GLN A 131 -5.49 12.98 10.88
C GLN A 131 -4.53 13.52 11.96
N ARG A 132 -3.29 13.01 12.00
CA ARG A 132 -2.30 13.44 12.98
C ARG A 132 -1.82 14.88 12.75
N ILE A 133 -1.68 15.28 11.49
CA ILE A 133 -1.32 16.65 11.09
C ILE A 133 -2.43 17.62 11.50
N GLU A 134 -3.69 17.29 11.21
CA GLU A 134 -4.85 18.14 11.56
C GLU A 134 -4.98 18.34 13.07
N GLN A 135 -4.65 17.33 13.87
CA GLN A 135 -4.63 17.41 15.34
C GLN A 135 -3.42 18.18 15.90
N THR A 136 -2.40 18.44 15.09
CA THR A 136 -1.17 19.14 15.49
C THR A 136 -0.96 20.38 14.63
N PRO A 137 -1.80 21.43 14.78
CA PRO A 137 -1.76 22.62 13.92
C PRO A 137 -0.49 23.48 14.09
N SER A 138 0.40 23.12 15.02
CA SER A 138 1.70 23.75 15.23
C SER A 138 2.84 23.16 14.39
N PHE A 139 2.54 22.23 13.47
CA PHE A 139 3.43 21.79 12.40
C PHE A 139 3.31 22.68 11.17
#